data_AF-A0A284RWS8-F1
#
_entry.id   AF-A0A284RWS8-F1
#
_cell.length_a   1.000
_cell.length_b   1.000
_cell.length_c   1.000
_cell.angle_alpha   90.00
_cell.angle_beta   90.00
_cell.angle_gamma   90.00
#
_symmetry.space_group_name_H-M   'P 1'
#
loop_
_entity.id
_entity.type
_entity.pdbx_description
1 polymer ?
#
loop_
_entity_poly.entity_id
_entity_poly.type
_entity_poly.pdbx_seq_one_letter_code
_entity_poly.pdbx_strand_id
1 'polypeptide(L)'
;MIGVESHEERRVAHNASSHRSYAKHRNSINQKRRDNYRKKKSQRHGCRLEPLIRQATRLVEIEVNSGHSFIERCSPLAESMDQIERLSIRFALLTHGSLKAHANAVYQLYQESITAERPKGYRSVLDNAVLEISTIEQSILQHKDIILNTVGVGKEMRRLRVVLEPVHTLITWLEEILLEAMISPAGLKDKYLNWELAFQM
;
A
#
# COMPACT_ATOMS: atom_id res chain seq x y z
N MET A 1 -62.08 -22.63 11.82
CA MET A 1 -61.17 -21.91 10.91
C MET A 1 -59.76 -22.04 11.46
N ILE A 2 -58.91 -22.87 10.84
CA ILE A 2 -57.52 -23.04 11.24
C ILE A 2 -56.70 -22.08 10.38
N GLY A 3 -56.11 -21.05 10.99
CA GLY A 3 -55.27 -20.07 10.32
C GLY A 3 -54.02 -20.75 9.77
N VAL A 4 -53.86 -20.75 8.46
CA VAL A 4 -52.63 -21.23 7.81
C VAL A 4 -51.59 -20.15 7.98
N GLU A 5 -50.69 -20.32 8.96
CA GLU A 5 -49.51 -19.47 9.12
C GLU A 5 -48.72 -19.41 7.81
N SER A 6 -48.43 -18.20 7.36
CA SER A 6 -47.67 -17.94 6.14
C SER A 6 -46.24 -18.47 6.29
N HIS A 7 -45.67 -19.03 5.22
CA HIS A 7 -44.28 -19.49 5.20
C HIS A 7 -43.28 -18.38 5.61
N GLU A 8 -43.66 -17.12 5.40
CA GLU A 8 -42.89 -15.95 5.80
C GLU A 8 -42.88 -15.74 7.32
N GLU A 9 -44.00 -15.98 8.00
CA GLU A 9 -44.10 -15.87 9.46
C GLU A 9 -43.23 -16.91 10.17
N ARG A 10 -43.16 -18.13 9.61
CA ARG A 10 -42.26 -19.18 10.12
C ARG A 10 -40.79 -18.81 9.97
N ARG A 11 -40.40 -18.17 8.86
CA ARG A 11 -39.02 -17.67 8.66
C ARG A 11 -38.67 -16.56 9.64
N VAL A 12 -39.58 -15.60 9.83
CA VAL A 12 -39.37 -14.47 10.76
C VAL A 12 -39.26 -14.98 12.20
N ALA A 13 -40.13 -15.90 12.62
CA ALA A 13 -40.08 -16.52 13.94
C ALA A 13 -38.78 -17.32 14.17
N HIS A 14 -38.35 -18.09 13.17
CA HIS A 14 -37.10 -18.85 13.24
C HIS A 14 -35.88 -17.91 13.33
N ASN A 15 -35.83 -16.85 12.53
CA ASN A 15 -34.76 -15.84 12.57
C ASN A 15 -34.73 -15.12 13.93
N ALA A 16 -35.88 -14.74 14.47
CA ALA A 16 -35.97 -14.11 15.80
C ALA A 16 -35.48 -15.06 16.92
N SER A 17 -35.83 -16.35 16.84
CA SER A 17 -35.34 -17.37 17.79
C SER A 17 -33.83 -17.57 17.69
N SER A 18 -33.30 -17.67 16.47
CA SER A 18 -31.86 -17.77 16.20
C SER A 18 -31.09 -16.56 16.75
N HIS A 19 -31.58 -15.34 16.51
CA HIS A 19 -30.96 -14.12 17.04
C HIS A 19 -30.96 -14.09 18.58
N ARG A 20 -32.05 -14.51 19.23
CA ARG A 20 -32.10 -14.60 20.70
C ARG A 20 -31.14 -15.65 21.25
N SER A 21 -31.00 -16.79 20.57
CA SER A 21 -30.03 -17.83 20.94
C SER A 21 -28.59 -17.32 20.78
N TYR A 22 -28.28 -16.64 19.67
CA TYR A 22 -26.96 -16.07 19.44
C TYR A 22 -26.62 -14.99 20.46
N ALA A 23 -27.57 -14.12 20.81
CA ALA A 23 -27.39 -13.10 21.84
C ALA A 23 -27.01 -13.71 23.21
N LYS A 24 -27.66 -14.81 23.60
CA LYS A 24 -27.35 -15.52 24.86
C LYS A 24 -25.96 -16.16 24.86
N HIS A 25 -25.50 -16.69 23.73
CA HIS A 25 -24.24 -17.43 23.64
C HIS A 25 -23.06 -16.62 23.07
N ARG A 26 -23.29 -15.35 22.72
CA ARG A 26 -22.30 -14.48 22.06
C ARG A 26 -20.97 -14.41 22.80
N ASN A 27 -21.03 -14.27 24.13
CA ASN A 27 -19.83 -14.16 24.96
C ASN A 27 -19.06 -15.47 25.01
N SER A 28 -19.74 -16.61 25.12
CA SER A 28 -19.12 -17.94 25.07
C SER A 28 -18.45 -18.20 23.71
N ILE A 29 -19.13 -17.85 22.60
CA ILE A 29 -18.59 -17.99 21.24
C ILE A 29 -17.36 -17.11 21.05
N ASN A 30 -17.41 -15.85 21.48
CA ASN A 30 -16.29 -14.91 21.37
C ASN A 30 -15.11 -15.33 22.25
N GLN A 31 -15.37 -15.86 23.45
CA GLN A 31 -14.32 -16.38 24.32
C GLN A 31 -13.60 -17.57 23.68
N LYS A 32 -14.37 -18.54 23.14
CA LYS A 32 -13.82 -19.69 22.42
C LYS A 32 -12.97 -19.28 21.20
N ARG A 33 -13.37 -18.23 20.49
CA ARG A 33 -12.60 -17.64 19.38
C ARG A 33 -11.29 -17.00 19.86
N ARG A 34 -11.31 -16.25 20.96
CA ARG A 34 -10.12 -15.66 21.57
C ARG A 34 -9.13 -16.72 22.04
N ASP A 35 -9.64 -17.79 22.65
CA ASP A 35 -8.80 -18.89 23.15
C ASP A 35 -8.14 -19.66 22.00
N ASN A 36 -8.87 -19.92 20.91
CA ASN A 36 -8.29 -20.51 19.69
C ASN A 36 -7.25 -19.61 19.03
N TYR A 37 -7.48 -18.30 19.00
CA TYR A 37 -6.51 -17.35 18.48
C TYR A 37 -5.24 -17.33 19.34
N ARG A 38 -5.37 -17.35 20.67
CA ARG A 38 -4.22 -17.43 21.60
C ARG A 38 -3.42 -18.72 21.41
N LYS A 39 -4.09 -19.88 21.28
CA LYS A 39 -3.44 -21.17 21.00
C LYS A 39 -2.70 -21.20 19.66
N LYS A 40 -3.29 -20.62 18.60
CA LYS A 40 -2.60 -20.49 17.29
C LYS A 40 -1.43 -19.51 17.34
N LYS A 41 -1.56 -18.42 18.10
CA LYS A 41 -0.48 -17.43 18.28
C LYS A 41 0.69 -18.02 19.08
N SER A 42 0.43 -18.80 20.13
CA SER A 42 1.48 -19.47 20.90
C SER A 42 2.20 -20.57 20.11
N GLN A 43 1.51 -21.26 19.18
CA GLN A 43 2.16 -22.23 18.28
C GLN A 43 3.15 -21.57 17.31
N ARG A 44 2.96 -20.30 16.92
CA ARG A 44 3.90 -19.57 16.05
C ARG A 44 5.18 -19.11 16.76
N HIS A 45 5.22 -19.14 18.09
CA HIS A 45 6.43 -18.83 18.88
C HIS A 45 7.16 -20.06 19.42
N GLY A 46 6.78 -21.28 18.98
CA GLY A 46 7.44 -22.52 19.35
C GLY A 46 8.65 -22.92 18.50
N CYS A 47 8.98 -22.18 17.43
CA CYS A 47 10.18 -22.43 16.64
C CYS A 47 11.39 -21.76 17.30
N ARG A 48 12.01 -22.54 18.18
CA ARG A 48 13.37 -22.39 18.68
C ARG A 48 14.34 -22.32 17.49
N LEU A 49 14.76 -21.11 17.14
CA LEU A 49 16.03 -20.87 16.45
C LEU A 49 16.91 -20.08 17.42
N GLU A 50 17.83 -20.82 18.03
CA GLU A 50 18.96 -20.32 18.80
C GLU A 50 19.97 -19.57 17.89
N PRO A 51 20.95 -18.84 18.45
CA PRO A 51 21.18 -17.43 18.14
C PRO A 51 22.44 -17.22 17.30
N LEU A 52 22.31 -16.66 16.10
CA LEU A 52 23.46 -16.36 15.22
C LEU A 52 23.70 -14.87 14.96
N ILE A 53 23.14 -13.97 15.78
CA ILE A 53 23.47 -12.53 15.72
C ILE A 53 23.64 -11.96 17.14
N ARG A 54 24.39 -12.68 17.99
CA ARG A 54 24.84 -12.18 19.30
C ARG A 54 26.32 -11.83 19.35
N GLN A 55 27.00 -11.79 18.19
CA GLN A 55 28.45 -11.55 18.11
C GLN A 55 28.87 -10.23 17.45
N ALA A 56 27.95 -9.43 16.89
CA ALA A 56 28.31 -8.17 16.23
C ALA A 56 28.20 -6.90 17.10
N THR A 57 27.89 -7.02 18.40
CA THR A 57 27.69 -5.83 19.26
C THR A 57 28.36 -5.95 20.64
N ARG A 58 29.36 -6.83 20.77
CA ARG A 58 30.32 -6.77 21.87
C ARG A 58 31.52 -5.93 21.43
N LEU A 59 31.33 -4.63 21.32
CA LEU A 59 32.39 -3.63 21.31
C LEU A 59 31.69 -2.27 21.44
N VAL A 60 31.27 -1.97 22.66
CA VAL A 60 31.18 -0.66 23.34
C VAL A 60 30.29 -0.94 24.55
N GLU A 61 30.91 -1.53 25.57
CA GLU A 61 30.40 -1.43 26.94
C GLU A 61 30.63 0.00 27.40
N ILE A 62 29.55 0.77 27.51
CA ILE A 62 29.46 1.84 28.49
C ILE A 62 28.25 1.52 29.35
N GLU A 63 28.53 0.81 30.42
CA GLU A 63 27.72 0.75 31.62
C GLU A 63 27.71 2.16 32.23
N VAL A 64 26.54 2.74 32.50
CA VAL A 64 26.17 3.38 33.78
C VAL A 64 24.71 3.83 33.69
N ASN A 65 23.85 3.13 34.43
CA ASN A 65 22.64 3.61 35.10
C ASN A 65 21.88 4.79 34.48
N SER A 66 20.83 4.49 33.72
CA SER A 66 19.58 5.24 33.78
C SER A 66 18.44 4.34 33.34
N GLY A 67 17.57 4.00 34.30
CA GLY A 67 16.38 3.21 34.04
C GLY A 67 15.41 4.00 33.17
N HIS A 68 15.51 3.85 31.85
CA HIS A 68 14.46 4.18 30.91
C HIS A 68 14.22 2.94 30.05
N SER A 69 13.06 2.31 30.26
CA SER A 69 12.47 1.39 29.31
C SER A 69 12.33 2.13 27.98
N PHE A 70 13.28 1.90 27.06
CA PHE A 70 13.29 2.41 25.68
C PHE A 70 12.21 1.69 24.86
N ILE A 71 10.95 1.89 25.25
CA ILE A 71 9.82 1.90 24.32
C ILE A 71 9.37 3.35 24.34
N GLU A 72 10.19 4.22 23.74
CA GLU A 72 9.74 5.54 23.36
C GLU A 72 8.56 5.29 22.41
N ARG A 73 7.35 5.55 22.90
CA ARG A 73 6.15 5.49 22.07
C ARG A 73 6.30 6.60 21.05
N CYS A 74 6.80 6.26 19.85
CA CYS A 74 6.80 7.20 18.73
C CYS A 74 5.38 7.74 18.58
N SER A 75 5.25 9.06 18.51
CA SER A 75 3.93 9.64 18.26
C SER A 75 3.43 9.14 16.90
N PRO A 76 2.11 8.96 16.69
CA PRO A 76 1.56 8.57 15.38
C PRO A 76 2.03 9.47 14.23
N LEU A 77 2.31 10.74 14.55
CA LEU A 77 2.91 11.70 13.64
C LEU A 77 4.35 11.33 13.28
N ALA A 78 5.21 11.05 14.27
CA ALA A 78 6.59 10.65 14.04
C ALA A 78 6.67 9.37 13.20
N GLU A 79 5.84 8.38 13.50
CA GLU A 79 5.73 7.14 12.71
C GLU A 79 5.30 7.43 11.27
N SER A 80 4.30 8.30 11.07
CA SER A 80 3.84 8.66 9.72
C SER A 80 4.91 9.39 8.92
N MET A 81 5.67 10.28 9.56
CA MET A 81 6.77 10.99 8.90
C MET A 81 7.92 10.04 8.51
N ASP A 82 8.27 9.08 9.38
CA ASP A 82 9.26 8.04 9.06
C ASP A 82 8.79 7.16 7.88
N GLN A 83 7.51 6.79 7.83
CA GLN A 83 6.97 6.05 6.67
C GLN A 83 7.01 6.87 5.38
N ILE A 84 6.68 8.16 5.42
CA ILE A 84 6.78 9.05 4.24
C ILE A 84 8.22 9.13 3.73
N GLU A 85 9.20 9.23 4.64
CA GLU A 85 10.62 9.23 4.26
C GLU A 85 11.04 7.91 3.61
N ARG A 86 10.64 6.78 4.17
CA ARG A 86 10.88 5.45 3.57
C ARG A 86 10.23 5.31 2.20
N LEU A 87 9.01 5.81 2.02
CA LEU A 87 8.33 5.82 0.73
C LEU A 87 9.05 6.72 -0.29
N SER A 88 9.54 7.87 0.16
CA SER A 88 10.37 8.77 -0.67
C SER A 88 11.65 8.08 -1.14
N ILE A 89 12.35 7.36 -0.25
CA ILE A 89 13.56 6.61 -0.59
C ILE A 89 13.22 5.48 -1.58
N ARG A 90 12.14 4.72 -1.32
CA ARG A 90 11.68 3.67 -2.23
C ARG A 90 11.37 4.21 -3.62
N PHE A 91 10.67 5.34 -3.70
CA PHE A 91 10.36 6.01 -4.95
C PHE A 91 11.61 6.49 -5.69
N ALA A 92 12.57 7.08 -4.97
CA ALA A 92 13.85 7.49 -5.54
C ALA A 92 14.65 6.29 -6.09
N LEU A 93 14.66 5.16 -5.38
CA LEU A 93 15.31 3.93 -5.85
C LEU A 93 14.65 3.38 -7.11
N LEU A 94 13.32 3.33 -7.13
CA LEU A 94 12.55 2.84 -8.27
C LEU A 94 12.76 3.69 -9.54
N THR A 95 12.85 5.01 -9.36
CA THR A 95 13.06 5.96 -10.46
C THR A 95 14.53 6.21 -10.77
N HIS A 96 15.45 5.57 -10.04
CA HIS A 96 16.88 5.88 -10.07
C HIS A 96 17.18 7.39 -9.93
N GLY A 97 16.32 8.11 -9.19
CA GLY A 97 16.40 9.55 -8.97
C GLY A 97 15.97 10.43 -10.15
N SER A 98 15.49 9.86 -11.27
CA SER A 98 15.05 10.63 -12.44
C SER A 98 13.71 10.14 -12.98
N LEU A 99 12.67 10.96 -12.79
CA LEU A 99 11.33 10.67 -13.31
C LEU A 99 11.33 10.53 -14.83
N LYS A 100 12.04 11.44 -15.50
CA LYS A 100 12.14 11.47 -16.97
C LYS A 100 12.83 10.23 -17.51
N ALA A 101 13.91 9.79 -16.86
CA ALA A 101 14.61 8.57 -17.25
C ALA A 101 13.74 7.33 -17.01
N HIS A 102 13.01 7.28 -15.90
CA HIS A 102 12.10 6.17 -15.60
C HIS A 102 10.93 6.10 -16.59
N ALA A 103 10.23 7.20 -16.85
CA ALA A 103 9.14 7.26 -17.84
C ALA A 103 9.64 6.87 -19.24
N ASN A 104 10.82 7.36 -19.64
CA ASN A 104 11.45 6.97 -20.88
C ASN A 104 11.76 5.46 -20.92
N ALA A 105 12.32 4.90 -19.86
CA ALA A 105 12.63 3.47 -19.78
C ALA A 105 11.36 2.61 -19.94
N VAL A 106 10.26 3.00 -19.28
CA VAL A 106 8.96 2.31 -19.43
C VAL A 106 8.44 2.40 -20.87
N TYR A 107 8.55 3.57 -21.51
CA TYR A 107 8.21 3.73 -22.92
C TYR A 107 9.05 2.83 -23.83
N GLN A 108 10.37 2.78 -23.65
CA GLN A 108 11.26 1.92 -24.46
C GLN A 108 10.91 0.44 -24.29
N LEU A 109 10.70 -0.01 -23.04
CA LEU A 109 10.28 -1.39 -22.76
C LEU A 109 8.94 -1.73 -23.44
N TYR A 110 8.00 -0.78 -23.47
CA TYR A 110 6.77 -0.94 -24.23
C TYR A 110 7.01 -1.01 -25.74
N GLN A 111 7.87 -0.15 -26.31
CA GLN A 111 8.20 -0.20 -27.74
C GLN A 111 8.88 -1.52 -28.14
N GLU A 112 9.81 -2.01 -27.33
CA GLU A 112 10.48 -3.31 -27.53
C GLU A 112 9.51 -4.48 -27.52
N SER A 113 8.37 -4.33 -26.84
CA SER A 113 7.33 -5.35 -26.82
C SER A 113 6.50 -5.44 -28.11
N ILE A 114 6.58 -4.43 -28.98
CA ILE A 114 5.84 -4.40 -30.24
C ILE A 114 6.56 -5.28 -31.25
N THR A 115 5.89 -6.34 -31.71
CA THR A 115 6.43 -7.28 -32.69
C THR A 115 5.43 -7.47 -33.84
N ALA A 116 5.85 -8.14 -34.91
CA ALA A 116 4.96 -8.48 -36.02
C ALA A 116 3.76 -9.32 -35.57
N GLU A 117 3.95 -10.18 -34.57
CA GLU A 117 2.89 -11.00 -33.96
C GLU A 117 2.01 -10.21 -32.98
N ARG A 118 2.53 -9.10 -32.44
CA ARG A 118 1.86 -8.26 -31.43
C ARG A 118 2.04 -6.78 -31.76
N PRO A 119 1.31 -6.26 -32.76
CA PRO A 119 1.46 -4.88 -33.21
C PRO A 119 1.03 -3.84 -32.16
N LYS A 120 0.38 -4.26 -31.07
CA LYS A 120 -0.02 -3.40 -29.94
C LYS A 120 0.93 -3.50 -28.72
N GLY A 121 1.94 -4.35 -28.79
CA GLY A 121 2.85 -4.61 -27.68
C GLY A 121 2.17 -5.21 -26.44
N TYR A 122 2.91 -5.22 -25.32
CA TYR A 122 2.45 -5.65 -24.01
C TYR A 122 1.92 -4.46 -23.21
N ARG A 123 0.60 -4.25 -23.26
CA ARG A 123 -0.08 -3.25 -22.41
C ARG A 123 0.26 -3.42 -20.92
N SER A 124 0.46 -4.66 -20.47
CA SER A 124 0.84 -4.97 -19.09
C SER A 124 2.12 -4.28 -18.62
N VAL A 125 3.05 -3.91 -19.52
CA VAL A 125 4.24 -3.12 -19.16
C VAL A 125 3.83 -1.77 -18.58
N LEU A 126 2.89 -1.10 -19.26
CA LEU A 126 2.38 0.21 -18.87
C LEU A 126 1.45 0.11 -17.65
N ASP A 127 0.51 -0.85 -17.66
CA ASP A 127 -0.41 -1.06 -16.54
C ASP A 127 0.36 -1.37 -15.23
N ASN A 128 1.39 -2.21 -15.29
CA ASN A 128 2.21 -2.54 -14.12
C ASN A 128 2.99 -1.34 -13.60
N ALA A 129 3.55 -0.51 -14.50
CA ALA A 129 4.27 0.70 -14.11
C ALA A 129 3.33 1.70 -13.41
N VAL A 130 2.16 1.98 -14.00
CA VAL A 130 1.15 2.85 -13.37
C VAL A 130 0.73 2.30 -12.00
N LEU A 131 0.47 0.99 -11.91
CA LEU A 131 0.07 0.35 -10.66
C LEU A 131 1.15 0.45 -9.57
N GLU A 132 2.42 0.25 -9.92
CA GLU A 132 3.53 0.32 -8.98
C GLU A 132 3.66 1.73 -8.36
N ILE A 133 3.63 2.76 -9.20
CA ILE A 133 3.70 4.15 -8.72
C ILE A 133 2.43 4.55 -7.95
N SER A 134 1.25 4.14 -8.43
CA SER A 134 -0.02 4.38 -7.73
C SER A 134 -0.05 3.75 -6.34
N THR A 135 0.60 2.59 -6.16
CA THR A 135 0.70 1.95 -4.85
C THR A 135 1.51 2.78 -3.86
N ILE A 136 2.57 3.45 -4.34
CA ILE A 136 3.36 4.39 -3.53
C ILE A 136 2.51 5.62 -3.18
N GLU A 137 1.84 6.21 -4.17
CA GLU A 137 0.94 7.35 -3.98
C GLU A 137 -0.11 7.08 -2.91
N GLN A 138 -0.84 5.96 -3.03
CA GLN A 138 -1.88 5.58 -2.08
C GLN A 138 -1.31 5.38 -0.67
N SER A 139 -0.09 4.84 -0.57
CA SER A 139 0.59 4.68 0.73
C SER A 139 0.93 6.05 1.34
N ILE A 140 1.39 7.03 0.55
CA ILE A 140 1.65 8.40 1.02
C ILE A 140 0.34 9.08 1.45
N LEU A 141 -0.72 8.92 0.66
CA LEU A 141 -2.04 9.51 0.94
C LEU A 141 -2.66 8.98 2.23
N GLN A 142 -2.42 7.72 2.61
CA GLN A 142 -2.86 7.19 3.90
C GLN A 142 -2.27 7.96 5.10
N HIS A 143 -1.05 8.47 4.98
CA HIS A 143 -0.42 9.28 6.03
C HIS A 143 -0.87 10.74 6.03
N LYS A 144 -1.49 11.22 4.94
CA LYS A 144 -2.02 12.58 4.84
C LYS A 144 -3.07 12.87 5.92
N ASP A 145 -4.00 11.95 6.14
CA ASP A 145 -5.08 12.14 7.10
C ASP A 145 -4.56 12.17 8.54
N ILE A 146 -3.54 11.35 8.85
CA ILE A 146 -2.90 11.33 10.17
C ILE A 146 -2.21 12.68 10.43
N ILE A 147 -1.45 13.19 9.47
CA ILE A 147 -0.78 14.49 9.57
C ILE A 147 -1.80 15.62 9.72
N LEU A 148 -2.82 15.63 8.87
CA LEU A 148 -3.84 16.67 8.87
C LEU A 148 -4.57 16.73 10.22
N ASN A 149 -4.93 15.57 10.78
CA ASN A 149 -5.64 15.48 12.05
C ASN A 149 -4.75 15.78 13.27
N THR A 150 -3.43 15.59 13.16
CA THR A 150 -2.51 15.78 14.29
C THR A 150 -1.94 17.20 14.36
N VAL A 151 -1.53 17.77 13.22
CA VAL A 151 -0.80 19.06 13.15
C VAL A 151 -1.36 20.04 12.12
N GLY A 152 -2.39 19.65 11.35
CA GLY A 152 -2.98 20.51 10.33
C GLY A 152 -2.07 20.74 9.12
N VAL A 153 -2.23 21.89 8.44
CA VAL A 153 -1.52 22.25 7.20
C VAL A 153 -0.12 22.84 7.49
N GLY A 154 0.63 22.19 8.39
CA GLY A 154 1.91 22.65 8.90
C GLY A 154 3.13 22.28 8.04
N LYS A 155 4.30 22.23 8.68
CA LYS A 155 5.58 21.87 8.05
C LYS A 155 5.57 20.42 7.55
N GLU A 156 4.93 19.53 8.29
CA GLU A 156 4.80 18.09 8.01
C GLU A 156 3.96 17.88 6.76
N MET A 157 2.85 18.60 6.62
CA MET A 157 2.02 18.56 5.42
C MET A 157 2.77 19.10 4.20
N ARG A 158 3.60 20.14 4.36
CA ARG A 158 4.49 20.62 3.28
C ARG A 158 5.51 19.55 2.87
N ARG A 159 6.12 18.85 3.83
CA ARG A 159 7.04 17.73 3.54
C ARG A 159 6.34 16.60 2.78
N LEU A 160 5.13 16.20 3.19
CA LEU A 160 4.34 15.22 2.46
C LEU A 160 4.10 15.66 1.01
N ARG A 161 3.72 16.92 0.78
CA ARG A 161 3.50 17.44 -0.58
C ARG A 161 4.75 17.39 -1.45
N VAL A 162 5.91 17.73 -0.90
CA VAL A 162 7.20 17.64 -1.62
C VAL A 162 7.50 16.22 -2.09
N VAL A 163 7.09 15.20 -1.33
CA VAL A 163 7.26 13.79 -1.72
C VAL A 163 6.16 13.35 -2.70
N LEU A 164 4.92 13.81 -2.49
CA LEU A 164 3.76 13.39 -3.28
C LEU A 164 3.74 13.98 -4.70
N GLU A 165 4.18 15.23 -4.86
CA GLU A 165 4.12 15.94 -6.14
C GLU A 165 4.92 15.24 -7.26
N PRO A 166 6.19 14.80 -7.04
CA PRO A 166 6.92 13.99 -8.02
C PRO A 166 6.23 12.67 -8.38
N VAL A 167 5.54 12.05 -7.42
CA VAL A 167 4.81 10.79 -7.62
C VAL A 167 3.62 11.03 -8.55
N HIS A 168 2.81 12.06 -8.28
CA HIS A 168 1.68 12.44 -9.15
C HIS A 168 2.13 12.78 -10.56
N THR A 169 3.21 13.54 -10.70
CA THR A 169 3.78 13.91 -12.00
C THR A 169 4.13 12.67 -12.81
N LEU A 170 4.82 11.70 -12.20
CA LEU A 170 5.17 10.47 -12.89
C LEU A 170 3.95 9.62 -13.26
N ILE A 171 2.95 9.50 -12.37
CA ILE A 171 1.70 8.80 -12.70
C ILE A 171 1.05 9.44 -13.93
N THR A 172 0.94 10.76 -13.95
CA THR A 172 0.33 11.50 -15.07
C THR A 172 1.04 11.21 -16.40
N TRP A 173 2.38 11.19 -16.41
CA TRP A 173 3.16 10.85 -17.59
C TRP A 173 2.96 9.40 -18.04
N LEU A 174 2.91 8.46 -17.10
CA LEU A 174 2.68 7.05 -17.41
C LEU A 174 1.25 6.79 -17.93
N GLU A 175 0.26 7.49 -17.37
CA GLU A 175 -1.13 7.44 -17.83
C GLU A 175 -1.28 8.03 -19.25
N GLU A 176 -0.59 9.13 -19.56
CA GLU A 176 -0.53 9.66 -20.92
C GLU A 176 0.01 8.61 -21.90
N ILE A 177 1.16 7.99 -21.59
CA ILE A 177 1.75 6.93 -22.43
C ILE A 177 0.76 5.77 -22.60
N LEU A 178 0.10 5.34 -21.53
CA LEU A 178 -0.89 4.26 -21.56
C LEU A 178 -2.08 4.60 -22.45
N LEU A 179 -2.64 5.80 -22.31
CA LEU A 179 -3.78 6.26 -23.11
C LEU A 179 -3.42 6.34 -24.59
N GLU A 180 -2.27 6.94 -24.93
CA GLU A 180 -1.79 7.02 -26.30
C GLU A 180 -1.50 5.64 -26.91
N ALA A 181 -0.88 4.74 -26.15
CA ALA A 181 -0.66 3.35 -26.57
C ALA A 181 -1.98 2.62 -26.85
N MET A 182 -3.01 2.87 -26.05
CA MET A 182 -4.34 2.26 -26.22
C MET A 182 -5.06 2.78 -27.47
N ILE A 183 -4.85 4.05 -27.82
CA ILE A 183 -5.42 4.67 -29.03
C ILE A 183 -4.67 4.18 -30.27
N SER A 184 -3.35 4.39 -30.30
CA SER A 184 -2.49 4.03 -31.43
C SER A 184 -1.03 3.92 -31.00
N PRO A 185 -0.44 2.71 -31.00
CA PRO A 185 0.99 2.52 -30.75
C PRO A 185 1.88 3.32 -31.71
N ALA A 186 1.45 3.47 -32.97
CA ALA A 186 2.14 4.30 -33.96
C ALA A 186 2.03 5.79 -33.61
N GLY A 187 0.84 6.26 -33.19
CA GLY A 187 0.64 7.64 -32.77
C GLY A 187 1.46 8.00 -31.53
N LEU A 188 1.53 7.10 -30.55
CA LEU A 188 2.42 7.25 -29.39
C LEU A 188 3.89 7.38 -29.82
N LYS A 189 4.34 6.56 -30.78
CA LYS A 189 5.71 6.64 -31.31
C LYS A 189 5.97 7.98 -32.00
N ASP A 190 5.03 8.47 -32.80
CA ASP A 190 5.14 9.76 -33.48
C ASP A 190 5.22 10.90 -32.46
N LYS A 191 4.36 10.91 -31.44
CA LYS A 191 4.42 11.87 -30.33
C LYS A 191 5.78 11.86 -29.62
N TYR A 192 6.32 10.67 -29.35
CA TYR A 192 7.64 10.53 -28.75
C TYR A 192 8.75 11.12 -29.62
N LEU A 193 8.71 10.89 -30.94
CA LEU A 193 9.70 11.42 -31.88
C LEU A 193 9.60 12.94 -32.03
N ASN A 194 8.40 13.49 -31.91
CA ASN A 194 8.13 14.92 -32.00
C ASN A 194 8.29 15.68 -30.67
N TRP A 195 8.71 15.01 -29.59
CA TRP A 195 8.84 15.61 -28.25
C TRP A 195 7.52 16.15 -27.68
N GLU A 196 6.41 15.52 -28.02
CA GLU A 196 5.07 15.95 -27.63
C GLU A 196 4.60 15.34 -26.31
N LEU A 197 5.29 14.33 -25.78
CA LEU A 197 4.92 13.70 -24.50
C LEU A 197 5.32 14.58 -23.31
N ALA A 198 4.49 14.61 -22.27
CA ALA A 198 4.66 15.53 -21.15
C ALA A 198 5.99 15.35 -20.39
N PHE A 199 6.57 14.14 -20.38
CA PHE A 199 7.87 13.89 -19.76
C PHE A 199 9.07 14.40 -20.59
N GLN A 200 8.85 14.75 -21.86
CA GLN A 200 9.88 15.18 -22.81
C GLN A 200 10.05 16.70 -22.87
N MET A 201 8.99 17.46 -22.57
CA MET A 201 9.03 18.90 -22.33
C MET A 201 9.92 19.24 -21.12
#